data_AF-A0A1G5HZ72-F1
#
_entry.id   AF-A0A1G5HZ72-F1
#
_cell.length_a   1.000
_cell.length_b   1.000
_cell.length_c   1.000
_cell.angle_alpha   90.00
_cell.angle_beta   90.00
_cell.angle_gamma   90.00
#
_symmetry.space_group_name_H-M   'P 1'
#
loop_
_entity.id
_entity.type
_entity.pdbx_description
1 polymer ?
#
loop_
_entity_poly.entity_id
_entity_poly.type
_entity_poly.pdbx_seq_one_letter_code
_entity_poly.pdbx_strand_id
1 'polypeptide(L)'
;MTILLDERIPRTLDILLRDWATDQHRGTQLEAWLFEDEAARRAAEAQLAQAGVTARLRSAYKPLVHAFLEEIDTNGLTRVAVRYPVHPEASPIRFLSEAYPLAALLGNVETSFEPGEADLTYTVQATYEDGRVAEHTVFAPNRTRVNHLGLVDLATTGWLIVSDRANGEPDIYEPLETEAEAVFHKVMAAVAAHEWPAEEPYAETLAIDVTIPGIERPLSYGDEVMSTREALHEDFYFSILEFFKHKSGRPPEDRGLQPGQIVPDIRAGEGDAHVRVALRRFETPQDPARPEQDLETADAAPGLAQIQRELAALPGETFEGTSVEGRPVRGLYRSGSRPAVLVTSGQHANETSAPVGAFRAVRRLLANPEANVAFIPVENPDGYALHGRLCEGNPRHMHHAARYTSRGNDLEFGKSDQHFEIGTRNQALVMSGAQLHINLHGYPAHEWTRPFTGYLPRGFELWSIPKGFFLIMRHHPSWAQTARTLIEAVTKGLSAVPGLAEFNRRQIEICAIHSGGKPYEIINDVPCLITAEERHPSPLTLITEFPDETIYGDAYRFAHTVQMATVIAAEEAYASMMMTA
;
A
#
# COMPACT_ATOMS: atom_id res chain seq x y z
N MET A 1 -19.69 -18.54 -13.39
CA MET A 1 -18.75 -17.47 -13.73
C MET A 1 -19.37 -16.63 -14.83
N THR A 2 -19.38 -15.30 -14.68
CA THR A 2 -19.89 -14.35 -15.68
C THR A 2 -18.73 -13.49 -16.15
N ILE A 3 -18.44 -13.43 -17.45
CA ILE A 3 -17.34 -12.61 -18.00
C ILE A 3 -17.90 -11.22 -18.35
N LEU A 4 -17.26 -10.16 -17.85
CA LEU A 4 -17.60 -8.76 -18.13
C LEU A 4 -16.69 -8.16 -19.20
N LEU A 5 -15.45 -8.63 -19.30
CA LEU A 5 -14.43 -8.20 -20.27
C LEU A 5 -13.45 -9.35 -20.52
N ASP A 6 -13.03 -9.56 -21.77
CA ASP A 6 -11.91 -10.44 -22.15
C ASP A 6 -11.31 -9.91 -23.46
N GLU A 7 -10.23 -9.13 -23.36
CA GLU A 7 -9.67 -8.39 -24.49
C GLU A 7 -8.14 -8.39 -24.48
N ARG A 8 -7.56 -8.33 -25.69
CA ARG A 8 -6.14 -8.01 -25.89
C ARG A 8 -5.99 -6.57 -26.34
N ILE A 9 -5.04 -5.87 -25.72
CA ILE A 9 -4.74 -4.48 -26.02
C ILE A 9 -3.31 -4.41 -26.55
N PRO A 10 -3.11 -3.89 -27.77
CA PRO A 10 -1.79 -3.80 -28.37
C PRO A 10 -0.81 -3.02 -27.50
N ARG A 11 0.41 -3.52 -27.39
CA ARG A 11 1.49 -2.85 -26.65
C ARG A 11 1.89 -1.54 -27.35
N THR A 12 1.94 -0.43 -26.61
CA THR A 12 2.23 0.90 -27.19
C THR A 12 3.64 0.99 -27.73
N LEU A 13 4.62 0.35 -27.07
CA LEU A 13 5.99 0.32 -27.55
C LEU A 13 6.11 -0.36 -28.91
N ASP A 14 5.38 -1.45 -29.12
CA ASP A 14 5.38 -2.20 -30.39
C ASP A 14 4.67 -1.41 -31.50
N ILE A 15 3.60 -0.67 -31.14
CA ILE A 15 2.95 0.29 -32.05
C ILE A 15 3.92 1.38 -32.49
N LEU A 16 4.63 2.01 -31.54
CA LEU A 16 5.61 3.06 -31.85
C LEU A 16 6.72 2.55 -32.76
N LEU A 17 7.25 1.36 -32.51
CA LEU A 17 8.26 0.75 -33.37
C LEU A 17 7.72 0.48 -34.77
N ARG A 18 6.53 -0.11 -34.89
CA ARG A 18 5.89 -0.37 -36.18
C ARG A 18 5.70 0.90 -36.99
N ASP A 19 5.26 1.97 -36.34
CA ASP A 19 4.85 3.20 -37.03
C ASP A 19 6.07 4.09 -37.35
N TRP A 20 7.08 4.14 -36.47
CA TRP A 20 8.21 5.08 -36.59
C TRP A 20 9.53 4.44 -37.02
N ALA A 21 9.76 3.14 -36.84
CA ALA A 21 11.00 2.47 -37.25
C ALA A 21 10.99 2.13 -38.75
N THR A 22 10.70 3.12 -39.60
CA THR A 22 10.64 2.97 -41.06
C THR A 22 11.51 4.02 -41.76
N ASP A 23 11.97 3.71 -42.97
CA ASP A 23 12.81 4.63 -43.76
C ASP A 23 12.10 5.96 -44.09
N GLN A 24 10.77 6.01 -44.03
CA GLN A 24 9.98 7.23 -44.23
C GLN A 24 10.27 8.29 -43.15
N HIS A 25 10.64 7.88 -41.95
CA HIS A 25 10.87 8.76 -40.80
C HIS A 25 12.35 9.05 -40.53
N ARG A 26 13.26 8.61 -41.42
CA ARG A 26 14.69 8.88 -41.28
C ARG A 26 14.97 10.37 -41.09
N GLY A 27 15.77 10.71 -40.07
CA GLY A 27 16.12 12.07 -39.70
C GLY A 27 15.22 12.71 -38.63
N THR A 28 14.09 12.08 -38.31
CA THR A 28 13.14 12.54 -37.30
C THR A 28 13.73 12.41 -35.89
N GLN A 29 13.37 13.35 -35.01
CA GLN A 29 13.60 13.28 -33.57
C GLN A 29 12.31 12.84 -32.87
N LEU A 30 12.38 11.82 -32.02
CA LEU A 30 11.23 11.26 -31.32
C LEU A 30 11.51 11.20 -29.82
N GLU A 31 10.65 11.80 -29.01
CA GLU A 31 10.63 11.59 -27.57
C GLU A 31 9.27 11.01 -27.17
N ALA A 32 9.28 9.97 -26.33
CA ALA A 32 8.03 9.43 -25.81
C ALA A 32 8.14 9.05 -24.34
N TRP A 33 7.03 9.16 -23.62
CA TRP A 33 6.89 8.76 -22.24
C TRP A 33 5.95 7.57 -22.17
N LEU A 34 6.42 6.46 -21.59
CA LEU A 34 5.73 5.17 -21.58
C LEU A 34 5.79 4.54 -20.19
N PHE A 35 4.89 3.61 -19.88
CA PHE A 35 4.91 2.82 -18.64
C PHE A 35 5.78 1.55 -18.75
N GLU A 36 6.83 1.63 -19.58
CA GLU A 36 7.70 0.52 -19.97
C GLU A 36 9.01 0.52 -19.19
N ASP A 37 9.50 -0.68 -18.88
CA ASP A 37 10.79 -0.84 -18.22
C ASP A 37 11.93 -0.19 -19.02
N GLU A 38 12.97 0.25 -18.31
CA GLU A 38 14.14 0.89 -18.92
C GLU A 38 14.77 0.00 -20.01
N ALA A 39 14.92 -1.31 -19.76
CA ALA A 39 15.55 -2.20 -20.73
C ALA A 39 14.76 -2.27 -22.05
N ALA A 40 13.43 -2.32 -21.97
CA ALA A 40 12.56 -2.33 -23.14
C ALA A 40 12.65 -0.99 -23.91
N ARG A 41 12.65 0.14 -23.19
CA ARG A 41 12.81 1.47 -23.77
C ARG A 41 14.16 1.61 -24.51
N ARG A 42 15.27 1.21 -23.89
CA ARG A 42 16.60 1.27 -24.56
C ARG A 42 16.70 0.34 -25.77
N ALA A 43 16.09 -0.84 -25.72
CA ALA A 43 16.05 -1.74 -26.87
C ALA A 43 15.25 -1.15 -28.05
N ALA A 44 14.14 -0.46 -27.77
CA ALA A 44 13.35 0.22 -28.78
C ALA A 44 14.07 1.45 -29.36
N GLU A 45 14.76 2.25 -28.53
CA GLU A 45 15.63 3.34 -29.01
C GLU A 45 16.68 2.83 -30.01
N ALA A 46 17.31 1.69 -29.72
CA ALA A 46 18.29 1.08 -30.62
C ALA A 46 17.68 0.64 -31.97
N GLN A 47 16.44 0.15 -31.97
CA GLN A 47 15.72 -0.21 -33.21
C GLN A 47 15.33 1.03 -34.03
N LEU A 48 14.85 2.09 -33.38
CA LEU A 48 14.57 3.38 -34.03
C LEU A 48 15.84 3.97 -34.66
N ALA A 49 16.96 3.90 -33.95
CA ALA A 49 18.26 4.36 -34.45
C ALA A 49 18.70 3.59 -35.71
N GLN A 50 18.43 2.28 -35.80
CA GLN A 50 18.73 1.49 -37.00
C GLN A 50 17.90 1.95 -38.22
N ALA A 51 16.67 2.41 -37.99
CA ALA A 51 15.82 3.04 -39.02
C ALA A 51 16.23 4.50 -39.34
N GLY A 52 17.19 5.06 -38.59
CA GLY A 52 17.64 6.45 -38.74
C GLY A 52 16.76 7.48 -38.04
N VAL A 53 15.95 7.06 -37.07
CA VAL A 53 15.21 7.94 -36.15
C VAL A 53 16.04 8.12 -34.89
N THR A 54 16.26 9.36 -34.46
CA THR A 54 16.90 9.63 -33.17
C THR A 54 15.81 9.65 -32.11
N ALA A 55 15.88 8.75 -31.13
CA ALA A 55 14.80 8.58 -30.16
C ALA A 55 15.29 8.63 -28.71
N ARG A 56 14.45 9.19 -27.84
CA ARG A 56 14.58 9.09 -26.38
C ARG A 56 13.26 8.71 -25.75
N LEU A 57 13.21 7.52 -25.17
CA LEU A 57 12.04 6.96 -24.52
C LEU A 57 12.24 7.05 -23.00
N ARG A 58 11.33 7.73 -22.32
CA ARG A 58 11.34 8.00 -20.87
C ARG A 58 10.20 7.30 -20.14
N SER A 59 10.31 7.20 -18.83
CA SER A 59 9.21 6.70 -18.00
C SER A 59 8.13 7.78 -17.88
N ALA A 60 6.87 7.44 -18.17
CA ALA A 60 5.71 8.24 -17.79
C ALA A 60 5.44 8.17 -16.28
N TYR A 61 5.86 7.09 -15.63
CA TYR A 61 5.70 6.85 -14.21
C TYR A 61 6.89 7.45 -13.43
N LYS A 62 6.61 8.37 -12.50
CA LYS A 62 7.63 9.02 -11.63
C LYS A 62 8.83 9.60 -12.42
N PRO A 63 8.56 10.48 -13.41
CA PRO A 63 9.56 10.93 -14.38
C PRO A 63 10.77 11.61 -13.73
N LEU A 64 10.60 12.36 -12.64
CA LEU A 64 11.72 12.96 -11.91
C LEU A 64 12.66 11.90 -11.34
N VAL A 65 12.13 10.86 -10.68
CA VAL A 65 12.96 9.82 -10.07
C VAL A 65 13.68 9.03 -11.16
N HIS A 66 12.97 8.69 -12.25
CA HIS A 66 13.58 8.04 -13.41
C HIS A 66 14.65 8.91 -14.08
N ALA A 67 14.51 10.24 -14.12
CA ALA A 67 15.56 11.11 -14.63
C ALA A 67 16.86 10.97 -13.82
N PHE A 68 16.79 10.90 -12.48
CA PHE A 68 17.96 10.64 -11.63
C PHE A 68 18.52 9.22 -11.74
N LEU A 69 17.66 8.25 -12.04
CA LEU A 69 18.05 6.86 -12.20
C LEU A 69 18.69 6.56 -13.57
N GLU A 70 18.40 7.36 -14.59
CA GLU A 70 18.66 7.01 -16.00
C GLU A 70 19.41 8.07 -16.81
N GLU A 71 19.35 9.36 -16.44
CA GLU A 71 19.82 10.47 -17.29
C GLU A 71 20.75 11.45 -16.58
N ILE A 72 20.44 11.80 -15.33
CA ILE A 72 21.20 12.78 -14.55
C ILE A 72 22.40 12.08 -13.89
N ASP A 73 23.60 12.59 -14.17
CA ASP A 73 24.83 12.12 -13.53
C ASP A 73 24.83 12.48 -12.03
N THR A 74 24.91 11.46 -11.18
CA THR A 74 24.94 11.59 -9.72
C THR A 74 26.36 11.49 -9.14
N ASN A 75 27.39 11.27 -9.96
CA ASN A 75 28.77 11.17 -9.49
C ASN A 75 29.29 12.54 -9.04
N GLY A 76 29.77 12.60 -7.80
CA GLY A 76 30.28 13.85 -7.21
C GLY A 76 29.18 14.91 -7.01
N LEU A 77 27.91 14.52 -7.02
CA LEU A 77 26.79 15.42 -6.74
C LEU A 77 26.82 15.78 -5.23
N THR A 78 26.68 17.07 -4.92
CA THR A 78 26.70 17.57 -3.53
C THR A 78 25.40 18.22 -3.12
N ARG A 79 24.69 18.83 -4.06
CA ARG A 79 23.41 19.49 -3.82
C ARG A 79 22.46 19.35 -5.00
N VAL A 80 21.19 19.16 -4.69
CA VAL A 80 20.06 19.12 -5.63
C VAL A 80 18.97 20.05 -5.13
N ALA A 81 18.62 21.05 -5.95
CA ALA A 81 17.42 21.86 -5.75
C ALA A 81 16.40 21.52 -6.84
N VAL A 82 15.21 21.06 -6.43
CA VAL A 82 14.11 20.72 -7.32
C VAL A 82 12.99 21.73 -7.13
N ARG A 83 12.62 22.42 -8.21
CA ARG A 83 11.35 23.12 -8.31
C ARG A 83 10.32 22.17 -8.92
N TYR A 84 9.29 21.78 -8.15
CA TYR A 84 8.26 20.85 -8.61
C TYR A 84 6.99 21.57 -9.05
N PRO A 85 6.25 21.07 -10.06
CA PRO A 85 5.08 21.77 -10.56
C PRO A 85 3.92 21.72 -9.55
N VAL A 86 3.14 22.81 -9.49
CA VAL A 86 1.93 22.90 -8.66
C VAL A 86 0.75 23.22 -9.55
N HIS A 87 -0.09 22.22 -9.80
CA HIS A 87 -1.21 22.33 -10.74
C HIS A 87 -2.55 22.52 -9.99
N PRO A 88 -3.45 23.41 -10.45
CA PRO A 88 -4.72 23.70 -9.77
C PRO A 88 -5.67 22.50 -9.65
N GLU A 89 -5.58 21.54 -10.58
CA GLU A 89 -6.38 20.30 -10.59
C GLU A 89 -5.76 19.14 -9.79
N ALA A 90 -4.77 19.42 -8.91
CA ALA A 90 -4.12 18.41 -8.08
C ALA A 90 -3.85 18.94 -6.66
N SER A 91 -3.63 18.02 -5.72
CA SER A 91 -3.10 18.39 -4.40
C SER A 91 -1.79 19.16 -4.56
N PRO A 92 -1.56 20.26 -3.81
CA PRO A 92 -0.32 21.04 -3.90
C PRO A 92 0.96 20.23 -3.63
N ILE A 93 0.84 19.10 -2.92
CA ILE A 93 1.96 18.20 -2.61
C ILE A 93 2.06 17.01 -3.57
N ARG A 94 1.19 16.87 -4.59
CA ARG A 94 1.16 15.70 -5.49
C ARG A 94 2.52 15.41 -6.14
N PHE A 95 3.12 16.43 -6.76
CA PHE A 95 4.41 16.28 -7.44
C PHE A 95 5.61 16.22 -6.47
N LEU A 96 5.46 16.76 -5.26
CA LEU A 96 6.42 16.58 -4.17
C LEU A 96 6.41 15.13 -3.66
N SER A 97 5.21 14.55 -3.51
CA SER A 97 5.04 13.15 -3.11
C SER A 97 5.52 12.21 -4.21
N GLU A 98 5.21 12.50 -5.49
CA GLU A 98 5.73 11.72 -6.63
C GLU A 98 7.27 11.71 -6.71
N ALA A 99 7.96 12.69 -6.11
CA ALA A 99 9.41 12.70 -6.04
C ALA A 99 9.98 11.70 -5.01
N TYR A 100 9.18 11.13 -4.12
CA TYR A 100 9.64 10.08 -3.21
C TYR A 100 10.14 8.85 -3.99
N PRO A 101 11.17 8.10 -3.54
CA PRO A 101 12.05 8.35 -2.41
C PRO A 101 13.34 9.09 -2.80
N LEU A 102 13.31 10.05 -3.74
CA LEU A 102 14.51 10.64 -4.35
C LEU A 102 15.55 11.12 -3.33
N ALA A 103 15.16 11.88 -2.30
CA ALA A 103 16.12 12.34 -1.30
C ALA A 103 16.85 11.19 -0.59
N ALA A 104 16.18 10.05 -0.41
CA ALA A 104 16.78 8.87 0.20
C ALA A 104 17.73 8.13 -0.76
N LEU A 105 17.44 8.13 -2.06
CA LEU A 105 18.32 7.56 -3.09
C LEU A 105 19.61 8.36 -3.25
N LEU A 106 19.53 9.68 -3.05
CA LEU A 106 20.68 10.57 -3.11
C LEU A 106 21.53 10.56 -1.82
N GLY A 107 21.05 9.91 -0.75
CA GLY A 107 21.80 9.71 0.49
C GLY A 107 22.21 11.03 1.16
N ASN A 108 23.50 11.35 1.15
CA ASN A 108 24.06 12.53 1.84
C ASN A 108 24.02 13.82 1.01
N VAL A 109 23.50 13.79 -0.22
CA VAL A 109 23.36 14.99 -1.06
C VAL A 109 22.33 15.93 -0.45
N GLU A 110 22.69 17.21 -0.29
CA GLU A 110 21.76 18.24 0.18
C GLU A 110 20.61 18.35 -0.83
N THR A 111 19.41 17.91 -0.44
CA THR A 111 18.25 17.87 -1.34
C THR A 111 17.17 18.82 -0.82
N SER A 112 16.73 19.74 -1.68
CA SER A 112 15.66 20.69 -1.35
C SER A 112 14.58 20.71 -2.43
N PHE A 113 13.33 20.82 -2.01
CA PHE A 113 12.18 20.93 -2.89
C PHE A 113 11.46 22.26 -2.66
N GLU A 114 11.09 22.93 -3.74
CA GLU A 114 10.29 24.16 -3.71
C GLU A 114 9.16 24.10 -4.74
N PRO A 115 7.99 24.70 -4.44
CA PRO A 115 6.90 24.77 -5.42
C PRO A 115 7.30 25.64 -6.63
N GLY A 116 6.78 25.28 -7.79
CA GLY A 116 6.96 25.97 -9.05
C GLY A 116 5.67 26.30 -9.78
N GLU A 117 5.80 26.51 -11.08
CA GLU A 117 4.70 26.85 -11.98
C GLU A 117 3.80 25.62 -12.27
N ALA A 118 2.64 25.88 -12.88
CA ALA A 118 1.66 24.84 -13.21
C ALA A 118 1.91 24.19 -14.60
N ASP A 119 3.15 24.17 -15.08
CA ASP A 119 3.55 23.76 -16.44
C ASP A 119 3.92 22.26 -16.56
N LEU A 120 3.61 21.49 -15.52
CA LEU A 120 3.89 20.04 -15.45
C LEU A 120 5.37 19.70 -15.63
N THR A 121 6.27 20.60 -15.22
CA THR A 121 7.71 20.43 -15.40
C THR A 121 8.45 20.59 -14.08
N TYR A 122 9.35 19.65 -13.80
CA TYR A 122 10.32 19.80 -12.74
C TYR A 122 11.55 20.53 -13.28
N THR A 123 12.04 21.54 -12.55
CA THR A 123 13.35 22.15 -12.81
C THR A 123 14.33 21.67 -11.74
N VAL A 124 15.46 21.13 -12.19
CA VAL A 124 16.49 20.57 -11.31
C VAL A 124 17.77 21.35 -11.48
N GLN A 125 18.31 21.87 -10.38
CA GLN A 125 19.67 22.40 -10.32
C GLN A 125 20.55 21.42 -9.54
N ALA A 126 21.55 20.87 -10.22
CA ALA A 126 22.51 19.90 -9.69
C ALA A 126 23.88 20.56 -9.54
N THR A 127 24.43 20.57 -8.32
CA THR A 127 25.76 21.11 -8.02
C THR A 127 26.73 19.99 -7.67
N TYR A 128 27.92 20.04 -8.24
CA TYR A 128 28.94 19.01 -8.11
C TYR A 128 30.16 19.47 -7.29
N GLU A 129 30.94 18.53 -6.77
CA GLU A 129 32.15 18.76 -5.96
C GLU A 129 33.22 19.58 -6.71
N ASP A 130 33.28 19.47 -8.03
CA ASP A 130 34.20 20.23 -8.90
C ASP A 130 33.73 21.68 -9.16
N GLY A 131 32.60 22.09 -8.60
CA GLY A 131 31.98 23.40 -8.77
C GLY A 131 31.10 23.53 -10.01
N ARG A 132 30.94 22.47 -10.82
CA ARG A 132 29.99 22.43 -11.94
C ARG A 132 28.56 22.58 -11.40
N VAL A 133 27.74 23.31 -12.15
CA VAL A 133 26.30 23.40 -11.95
C VAL A 133 25.64 23.00 -13.26
N ALA A 134 24.73 22.02 -13.20
CA ALA A 134 23.91 21.60 -14.32
C ALA A 134 22.44 21.91 -14.04
N GLU A 135 21.74 22.37 -15.06
CA GLU A 135 20.29 22.58 -15.01
C GLU A 135 19.61 21.56 -15.90
N HIS A 136 18.57 20.91 -15.38
CA HIS A 136 17.77 19.94 -16.09
C HIS A 136 16.29 20.31 -16.01
N THR A 137 15.58 20.00 -17.09
CA THR A 137 14.14 20.16 -17.19
C THR A 137 13.54 18.78 -17.39
N VAL A 138 12.64 18.37 -16.49
CA VAL A 138 12.00 17.04 -16.53
C VAL A 138 10.50 17.21 -16.65
N PHE A 139 9.98 16.98 -17.85
CA PHE A 139 8.55 17.02 -18.12
C PHE A 139 7.83 15.83 -17.46
N ALA A 140 6.71 16.11 -16.79
CA ALA A 140 5.89 15.14 -16.10
C ALA A 140 4.54 14.95 -16.81
N PRO A 141 4.41 13.96 -17.70
CA PRO A 141 3.26 13.86 -18.58
C PRO A 141 2.00 13.53 -17.80
N ASN A 142 1.12 14.51 -17.71
CA ASN A 142 -0.19 14.39 -17.08
C ASN A 142 -1.25 15.04 -17.98
N ARG A 143 -2.49 14.55 -17.92
CA ARG A 143 -3.63 15.19 -18.57
C ARG A 143 -4.84 15.22 -17.64
N THR A 144 -5.60 16.30 -17.70
CA THR A 144 -6.88 16.38 -16.99
C THR A 144 -7.90 15.44 -17.62
N ARG A 145 -8.62 14.69 -16.78
CA ARG A 145 -9.68 13.77 -17.21
C ARG A 145 -10.83 13.82 -16.24
N VAL A 146 -12.04 13.52 -16.73
CA VAL A 146 -13.19 13.24 -15.86
C VAL A 146 -13.12 11.76 -15.48
N ASN A 147 -13.07 11.47 -14.19
CA ASN A 147 -12.95 10.12 -13.66
C ASN A 147 -14.30 9.40 -13.53
N HIS A 148 -14.27 8.18 -12.99
CA HIS A 148 -15.44 7.32 -12.79
C HIS A 148 -16.46 7.86 -11.76
N LEU A 149 -16.15 8.96 -11.07
CA LEU A 149 -17.02 9.68 -10.14
C LEU A 149 -17.57 10.98 -10.74
N GLY A 150 -17.23 11.31 -11.99
CA GLY A 150 -17.56 12.59 -12.60
C GLY A 150 -16.69 13.76 -12.11
N LEU A 151 -15.58 13.50 -11.42
CA LEU A 151 -14.66 14.50 -10.91
C LEU A 151 -13.47 14.68 -11.85
N VAL A 152 -12.86 15.87 -11.85
CA VAL A 152 -11.64 16.13 -12.63
C VAL A 152 -10.43 15.63 -11.84
N ASP A 153 -9.63 14.77 -12.46
CA ASP A 153 -8.32 14.34 -11.95
C ASP A 153 -7.23 14.78 -12.93
N LEU A 154 -6.07 15.16 -12.39
CA LEU A 154 -4.83 15.27 -13.15
C LEU A 154 -4.12 13.91 -13.15
N ALA A 155 -4.34 13.10 -14.18
CA ALA A 155 -3.84 11.73 -14.27
C ALA A 155 -2.55 11.64 -15.09
N THR A 156 -1.65 10.75 -14.67
CA THR A 156 -0.45 10.41 -15.42
C THR A 156 -0.83 9.79 -16.78
N THR A 157 -0.09 10.12 -17.83
CA THR A 157 -0.40 9.69 -19.21
C THR A 157 0.89 9.42 -19.97
N GLY A 158 0.82 8.58 -21.01
CA GLY A 158 1.87 8.60 -22.03
C GLY A 158 1.88 9.93 -22.80
N TRP A 159 3.00 10.23 -23.43
CA TRP A 159 3.18 11.43 -24.25
C TRP A 159 4.07 11.16 -25.45
N LEU A 160 3.82 11.82 -26.57
CA LEU A 160 4.62 11.73 -27.78
C LEU A 160 5.00 13.13 -28.26
N ILE A 161 6.30 13.33 -28.48
CA ILE A 161 6.88 14.49 -29.11
C ILE A 161 7.64 14.01 -30.35
N VAL A 162 7.35 14.59 -31.50
CA VAL A 162 8.07 14.29 -32.74
C VAL A 162 8.40 15.58 -33.45
N SER A 163 9.68 15.81 -33.76
CA SER A 163 10.16 16.98 -34.50
C SER A 163 11.07 16.57 -35.65
N ASP A 164 11.39 17.54 -36.52
CA ASP A 164 12.22 17.34 -37.73
C ASP A 164 11.64 16.28 -38.68
N ARG A 165 10.31 16.23 -38.79
CA ARG A 165 9.61 15.24 -39.62
C ARG A 165 9.88 15.44 -41.11
N ALA A 166 9.89 14.33 -41.84
CA ALA A 166 10.12 14.31 -43.28
C ALA A 166 9.09 15.17 -44.05
N ASN A 167 9.49 15.70 -45.20
CA ASN A 167 8.65 16.47 -46.12
C ASN A 167 7.95 17.71 -45.53
N GLY A 168 8.44 18.24 -44.40
CA GLY A 168 7.86 19.40 -43.74
C GLY A 168 6.51 19.11 -43.07
N GLU A 169 6.27 17.85 -42.69
CA GLU A 169 5.13 17.49 -41.85
C GLU A 169 5.20 18.24 -40.50
N PRO A 170 4.04 18.62 -39.93
CA PRO A 170 4.01 19.35 -38.67
C PRO A 170 4.47 18.47 -37.49
N ASP A 171 5.20 19.09 -36.58
CA ASP A 171 5.63 18.47 -35.33
C ASP A 171 4.44 17.94 -34.52
N ILE A 172 4.67 16.86 -33.78
CA ILE A 172 3.68 16.25 -32.88
C ILE A 172 4.04 16.64 -31.46
N TYR A 173 3.03 17.06 -30.69
CA TYR A 173 3.12 17.25 -29.25
C TYR A 173 1.75 16.94 -28.64
N GLU A 174 1.53 15.68 -28.26
CA GLU A 174 0.22 15.24 -27.80
C GLU A 174 0.28 14.09 -26.78
N PRO A 175 -0.76 13.94 -25.93
CA PRO A 175 -0.91 12.78 -25.09
C PRO A 175 -0.98 11.49 -25.92
N LEU A 176 -0.29 10.46 -25.46
CA LEU A 176 -0.33 9.11 -26.02
C LEU A 176 -1.05 8.20 -25.03
N GLU A 177 -2.23 7.67 -25.39
CA GLU A 177 -2.90 6.68 -24.54
C GLU A 177 -2.13 5.35 -24.61
N THR A 178 -1.55 4.95 -23.49
CA THR A 178 -0.80 3.69 -23.39
C THR A 178 -1.70 2.49 -23.14
N GLU A 179 -1.18 1.27 -23.31
CA GLU A 179 -1.91 0.03 -23.04
C GLU A 179 -2.32 -0.08 -21.56
N ALA A 180 -1.51 0.44 -20.63
CA ALA A 180 -1.84 0.44 -19.20
C ALA A 180 -3.06 1.32 -18.91
N GLU A 181 -3.12 2.50 -19.53
CA GLU A 181 -4.28 3.40 -19.45
C GLU A 181 -5.52 2.78 -20.10
N ALA A 182 -5.37 2.18 -21.28
CA ALA A 182 -6.45 1.53 -22.00
C ALA A 182 -7.01 0.33 -21.22
N VAL A 183 -6.14 -0.49 -20.60
CA VAL A 183 -6.54 -1.57 -19.67
C VAL A 183 -7.36 -0.98 -18.52
N PHE A 184 -6.85 0.06 -17.85
CA PHE A 184 -7.55 0.71 -16.74
C PHE A 184 -8.95 1.20 -17.13
N HIS A 185 -9.04 1.97 -18.22
CA HIS A 185 -10.30 2.53 -18.69
C HIS A 185 -11.32 1.45 -19.10
N LYS A 186 -10.88 0.40 -19.80
CA LYS A 186 -11.77 -0.68 -20.27
C LYS A 186 -12.35 -1.48 -19.12
N VAL A 187 -11.57 -1.77 -18.09
CA VAL A 187 -12.06 -2.44 -16.87
C VAL A 187 -13.08 -1.56 -16.16
N MET A 188 -12.77 -0.28 -15.92
CA MET A 188 -13.71 0.64 -15.26
C MET A 188 -15.00 0.81 -16.07
N ALA A 189 -14.91 0.88 -17.40
CA ALA A 189 -16.08 0.92 -18.28
C ALA A 189 -16.92 -0.37 -18.21
N ALA A 190 -16.28 -1.55 -18.19
CA ALA A 190 -16.98 -2.83 -18.06
C ALA A 190 -17.70 -2.97 -16.70
N VAL A 191 -17.06 -2.54 -15.61
CA VAL A 191 -17.66 -2.49 -14.27
C VAL A 191 -18.84 -1.52 -14.22
N ALA A 192 -18.69 -0.32 -14.79
CA ALA A 192 -19.74 0.69 -14.81
C ALA A 192 -20.95 0.31 -15.69
N ALA A 193 -20.71 -0.39 -16.80
CA ALA A 193 -21.76 -0.83 -17.72
C ALA A 193 -22.55 -2.06 -17.21
N HIS A 194 -22.03 -2.77 -16.20
CA HIS A 194 -22.71 -3.95 -15.66
C HIS A 194 -23.93 -3.56 -14.80
N GLU A 195 -25.05 -4.26 -15.01
CA GLU A 195 -26.24 -4.13 -14.18
C GLU A 195 -26.07 -4.89 -12.85
N TRP A 196 -25.54 -4.20 -11.85
CA TRP A 196 -25.39 -4.72 -10.49
C TRP A 196 -26.73 -4.89 -9.77
N PRO A 197 -26.86 -5.87 -8.85
CA PRO A 197 -28.06 -6.02 -8.03
C PRO A 197 -28.29 -4.81 -7.12
N ALA A 198 -29.53 -4.67 -6.64
CA ALA A 198 -29.93 -3.53 -5.80
C ALA A 198 -29.33 -3.57 -4.38
N GLU A 199 -28.99 -4.77 -3.89
CA GLU A 199 -28.51 -4.98 -2.52
C GLU A 199 -27.07 -5.52 -2.51
N GLU A 200 -26.35 -5.18 -1.44
CA GLU A 200 -25.00 -5.66 -1.16
C GLU A 200 -25.01 -7.06 -0.51
N PRO A 201 -24.00 -7.91 -0.79
CA PRO A 201 -22.89 -7.66 -1.69
C PRO A 201 -23.28 -7.78 -3.17
N TYR A 202 -22.64 -6.96 -4.01
CA TYR A 202 -22.96 -6.89 -5.45
C TYR A 202 -22.47 -8.13 -6.22
N ALA A 203 -21.40 -8.74 -5.74
CA ALA A 203 -20.91 -10.05 -6.16
C ALA A 203 -20.21 -10.75 -4.99
N GLU A 204 -19.92 -12.04 -5.11
CA GLU A 204 -19.01 -12.72 -4.16
C GLU A 204 -17.56 -12.30 -4.46
N THR A 205 -17.13 -12.45 -5.72
CA THR A 205 -15.82 -11.98 -6.18
C THR A 205 -15.93 -11.31 -7.55
N LEU A 206 -15.40 -10.09 -7.67
CA LEU A 206 -15.04 -9.42 -8.92
C LEU A 206 -13.55 -9.65 -9.19
N ALA A 207 -13.24 -10.62 -10.03
CA ALA A 207 -11.86 -10.95 -10.42
C ALA A 207 -11.43 -10.14 -11.65
N ILE A 208 -10.24 -9.55 -11.57
CA ILE A 208 -9.63 -8.73 -12.64
C ILE A 208 -8.24 -9.30 -12.89
N ASP A 209 -8.13 -10.21 -13.85
CA ASP A 209 -6.86 -10.82 -14.23
C ASP A 209 -6.24 -9.99 -15.35
N VAL A 210 -5.01 -9.50 -15.16
CA VAL A 210 -4.26 -8.75 -16.18
C VAL A 210 -2.88 -9.37 -16.36
N THR A 211 -2.47 -9.56 -17.60
CA THR A 211 -1.09 -9.90 -17.98
C THR A 211 -0.57 -8.77 -18.85
N ILE A 212 0.44 -8.03 -18.38
CA ILE A 212 0.90 -6.79 -19.03
C ILE A 212 2.42 -6.59 -18.82
N PRO A 213 3.15 -6.05 -19.81
CA PRO A 213 4.48 -5.50 -19.55
C PRO A 213 4.41 -4.31 -18.59
N GLY A 214 5.55 -3.90 -18.03
CA GLY A 214 5.58 -2.78 -17.12
C GLY A 214 6.93 -2.58 -16.48
N ILE A 215 7.03 -1.54 -15.66
CA ILE A 215 8.22 -1.28 -14.86
C ILE A 215 8.16 -2.18 -13.63
N GLU A 216 9.29 -2.82 -13.32
CA GLU A 216 9.50 -3.54 -12.06
C GLU A 216 10.97 -3.37 -11.63
N ARG A 217 11.23 -2.32 -10.84
CA ARG A 217 12.60 -1.94 -10.46
C ARG A 217 12.72 -1.76 -8.95
N PRO A 218 13.34 -2.72 -8.24
CA PRO A 218 13.76 -2.51 -6.85
C PRO A 218 14.71 -1.31 -6.75
N LEU A 219 14.53 -0.50 -5.71
CA LEU A 219 15.38 0.64 -5.42
C LEU A 219 16.36 0.32 -4.28
N SER A 220 17.42 1.12 -4.15
CA SER A 220 18.44 0.95 -3.11
C SER A 220 18.03 1.55 -1.75
N TYR A 221 16.73 1.70 -1.49
CA TYR A 221 16.19 2.29 -0.27
C TYR A 221 15.03 1.46 0.26
N GLY A 222 15.20 0.89 1.46
CA GLY A 222 14.14 0.12 2.14
C GLY A 222 13.59 -1.01 1.27
N ASP A 223 12.27 -1.18 1.31
CA ASP A 223 11.54 -2.12 0.48
C ASP A 223 10.99 -1.51 -0.82
N GLU A 224 11.40 -0.28 -1.16
CA GLU A 224 10.87 0.44 -2.32
C GLU A 224 11.10 -0.28 -3.65
N VAL A 225 10.03 -0.33 -4.45
CA VAL A 225 10.04 -0.86 -5.82
C VAL A 225 9.23 0.09 -6.71
N MET A 226 9.79 0.49 -7.85
CA MET A 226 8.97 1.08 -8.91
C MET A 226 8.21 -0.04 -9.62
N SER A 227 6.92 -0.18 -9.36
CA SER A 227 6.06 -1.17 -10.02
C SER A 227 4.82 -0.54 -10.62
N THR A 228 4.72 -0.51 -11.96
CA THR A 228 3.48 -0.08 -12.63
C THR A 228 2.38 -1.14 -12.54
N ARG A 229 2.74 -2.39 -12.24
CA ARG A 229 1.78 -3.48 -12.04
C ARG A 229 1.13 -3.39 -10.67
N GLU A 230 1.90 -3.08 -9.63
CA GLU A 230 1.34 -2.75 -8.32
C GLU A 230 0.49 -1.49 -8.39
N ALA A 231 0.97 -0.42 -9.02
CA ALA A 231 0.20 0.80 -9.19
C ALA A 231 -1.15 0.53 -9.87
N LEU A 232 -1.19 -0.33 -10.90
CA LEU A 232 -2.43 -0.73 -11.57
C LEU A 232 -3.34 -1.60 -10.67
N HIS A 233 -2.76 -2.48 -9.85
CA HIS A 233 -3.50 -3.25 -8.83
C HIS A 233 -4.23 -2.31 -7.86
N GLU A 234 -3.52 -1.31 -7.33
CA GLU A 234 -4.04 -0.32 -6.41
C GLU A 234 -5.06 0.61 -7.07
N ASP A 235 -4.79 1.05 -8.30
CA ASP A 235 -5.75 1.83 -9.10
C ASP A 235 -7.06 1.07 -9.29
N PHE A 236 -7.03 -0.23 -9.60
CA PHE A 236 -8.26 -1.00 -9.74
C PHE A 236 -9.03 -1.14 -8.44
N TYR A 237 -8.34 -1.57 -7.38
CA TYR A 237 -9.00 -1.86 -6.11
C TYR A 237 -9.75 -0.63 -5.59
N PHE A 238 -9.07 0.51 -5.49
CA PHE A 238 -9.67 1.71 -4.93
C PHE A 238 -10.62 2.42 -5.89
N SER A 239 -10.37 2.45 -7.21
CA SER A 239 -11.33 3.05 -8.15
C SER A 239 -12.66 2.31 -8.19
N ILE A 240 -12.62 0.98 -8.08
CA ILE A 240 -13.86 0.18 -8.07
C ILE A 240 -14.58 0.34 -6.73
N LEU A 241 -13.83 0.41 -5.61
CA LEU A 241 -14.40 0.70 -4.31
C LEU A 241 -15.09 2.08 -4.30
N GLU A 242 -14.45 3.09 -4.85
CA GLU A 242 -14.97 4.45 -5.04
C GLU A 242 -16.24 4.46 -5.91
N PHE A 243 -16.22 3.73 -7.04
CA PHE A 243 -17.39 3.55 -7.90
C PHE A 243 -18.58 2.98 -7.13
N PHE A 244 -18.39 1.92 -6.34
CA PHE A 244 -19.48 1.32 -5.58
C PHE A 244 -19.98 2.22 -4.44
N LYS A 245 -19.09 2.98 -3.78
CA LYS A 245 -19.50 4.00 -2.79
C LYS A 245 -20.40 5.03 -3.45
N HIS A 246 -19.98 5.59 -4.57
CA HIS A 246 -20.74 6.58 -5.33
C HIS A 246 -22.08 6.04 -5.82
N LYS A 247 -22.09 4.84 -6.40
CA LYS A 247 -23.31 4.15 -6.84
C LYS A 247 -24.33 3.96 -5.72
N SER A 248 -23.85 3.69 -4.50
CA SER A 248 -24.69 3.51 -3.32
C SER A 248 -25.11 4.81 -2.64
N GLY A 249 -24.64 5.98 -3.13
CA GLY A 249 -24.92 7.28 -2.53
C GLY A 249 -24.20 7.54 -1.20
N ARG A 250 -23.18 6.74 -0.87
CA ARG A 250 -22.38 6.91 0.35
C ARG A 250 -21.32 8.00 0.17
N PRO A 251 -20.93 8.67 1.26
CA PRO A 251 -19.83 9.62 1.18
C PRO A 251 -18.47 8.89 1.06
N PRO A 252 -17.41 9.55 0.56
CA PRO A 252 -16.12 8.92 0.30
C PRO A 252 -15.46 8.25 1.52
N GLU A 253 -15.67 8.82 2.70
CA GLU A 253 -15.11 8.35 3.97
C GLU A 253 -15.79 7.10 4.55
N ASP A 254 -16.92 6.66 3.97
CA ASP A 254 -17.62 5.48 4.46
C ASP A 254 -16.76 4.22 4.30
N ARG A 255 -16.61 3.44 5.38
CA ARG A 255 -15.85 2.18 5.42
C ARG A 255 -16.75 0.95 5.63
N GLY A 256 -18.08 1.14 5.63
CA GLY A 256 -19.08 0.11 5.85
C GLY A 256 -19.67 -0.49 4.56
N LEU A 257 -19.26 0.01 3.37
CA LEU A 257 -19.62 -0.57 2.08
C LEU A 257 -19.22 -2.06 2.02
N GLN A 258 -20.13 -2.92 1.56
CA GLN A 258 -19.91 -4.35 1.39
C GLN A 258 -20.07 -4.75 -0.09
N PRO A 259 -19.15 -4.40 -1.00
CA PRO A 259 -19.32 -4.67 -2.43
C PRO A 259 -19.12 -6.15 -2.82
N GLY A 260 -18.56 -6.97 -1.92
CA GLY A 260 -17.91 -8.24 -2.25
C GLY A 260 -16.40 -8.08 -2.40
N GLN A 261 -15.68 -9.17 -2.68
CA GLN A 261 -14.24 -9.09 -2.93
C GLN A 261 -13.95 -8.46 -4.30
N ILE A 262 -13.14 -7.40 -4.31
CA ILE A 262 -12.54 -6.84 -5.53
C ILE A 262 -11.12 -7.39 -5.59
N VAL A 263 -10.81 -8.15 -6.63
CA VAL A 263 -9.57 -8.92 -6.71
C VAL A 263 -8.85 -8.67 -8.02
N PRO A 264 -8.02 -7.62 -8.11
CA PRO A 264 -7.04 -7.48 -9.17
C PRO A 264 -5.88 -8.47 -8.98
N ASP A 265 -5.47 -9.13 -10.05
CA ASP A 265 -4.33 -10.06 -10.11
C ASP A 265 -3.52 -9.69 -11.38
N ILE A 266 -2.56 -8.78 -11.19
CA ILE A 266 -1.78 -8.17 -12.27
C ILE A 266 -0.44 -8.90 -12.38
N ARG A 267 -0.19 -9.56 -13.50
CA ARG A 267 0.98 -10.43 -13.71
C ARG A 267 1.89 -9.92 -14.81
N ALA A 268 3.15 -10.34 -14.75
CA ALA A 268 4.12 -10.11 -15.81
C ALA A 268 3.61 -10.66 -17.15
N GLY A 269 3.66 -9.84 -18.19
CA GLY A 269 3.37 -10.24 -19.57
C GLY A 269 4.45 -9.76 -20.54
N GLU A 270 4.42 -10.33 -21.75
CA GLU A 270 5.22 -9.88 -22.89
C GLU A 270 4.27 -9.54 -24.06
N GLY A 271 4.59 -8.49 -24.82
CA GLY A 271 3.77 -8.03 -25.94
C GLY A 271 2.45 -7.42 -25.47
N ASP A 272 1.37 -7.70 -26.21
CA ASP A 272 0.02 -7.19 -25.94
C ASP A 272 -0.44 -7.50 -24.52
N ALA A 273 -1.06 -6.50 -23.89
CA ALA A 273 -1.74 -6.70 -22.62
C ALA A 273 -2.96 -7.62 -22.83
N HIS A 274 -3.19 -8.56 -21.91
CA HIS A 274 -4.42 -9.33 -21.85
C HIS A 274 -5.16 -9.01 -20.55
N VAL A 275 -6.42 -8.61 -20.67
CA VAL A 275 -7.28 -8.28 -19.54
C VAL A 275 -8.54 -9.13 -19.55
N ARG A 276 -8.88 -9.69 -18.39
CA ARG A 276 -10.12 -10.42 -18.17
C ARG A 276 -10.78 -9.99 -16.88
N VAL A 277 -12.06 -9.62 -16.96
CA VAL A 277 -12.88 -9.27 -15.80
C VAL A 277 -14.02 -10.28 -15.69
N ALA A 278 -14.18 -10.89 -14.52
CA ALA A 278 -15.22 -11.89 -14.31
C ALA A 278 -15.80 -11.87 -12.89
N LEU A 279 -17.10 -12.16 -12.80
CA LEU A 279 -17.77 -12.47 -11.54
C LEU A 279 -17.60 -13.97 -11.24
N ARG A 280 -17.02 -14.27 -10.08
CA ARG A 280 -16.81 -15.63 -9.57
C ARG A 280 -17.64 -15.84 -8.30
N ARG A 281 -18.00 -17.09 -8.07
CA ARG A 281 -18.58 -17.54 -6.80
C ARG A 281 -17.44 -17.96 -5.88
N PHE A 282 -17.66 -17.89 -4.57
CA PHE A 282 -16.80 -18.55 -3.60
C PHE A 282 -16.75 -20.03 -3.91
N GLU A 283 -15.54 -20.56 -3.94
CA GLU A 283 -15.31 -22.00 -4.03
C GLU A 283 -15.08 -22.55 -2.62
N THR A 284 -14.90 -23.87 -2.50
CA THR A 284 -14.47 -24.44 -1.22
C THR A 284 -13.15 -23.78 -0.79
N PRO A 285 -13.04 -23.25 0.44
CA PRO A 285 -11.84 -22.59 0.91
C PRO A 285 -10.58 -23.43 0.69
N GLN A 286 -9.63 -22.85 -0.03
CA GLN A 286 -8.28 -23.39 -0.18
C GLN A 286 -7.31 -22.38 0.43
N ASP A 287 -6.35 -22.91 1.19
CA ASP A 287 -5.31 -22.10 1.80
C ASP A 287 -4.02 -22.29 1.00
N PRO A 288 -3.43 -21.22 0.45
CA PRO A 288 -2.15 -21.30 -0.24
C PRO A 288 -1.08 -21.90 0.66
N ALA A 289 -0.27 -22.80 0.10
CA ALA A 289 0.83 -23.41 0.83
C ALA A 289 1.90 -22.35 1.13
N ARG A 290 2.22 -22.13 2.40
CA ARG A 290 3.36 -21.32 2.82
C ARG A 290 4.39 -22.20 3.53
N PRO A 291 5.70 -21.96 3.34
CA PRO A 291 6.73 -22.67 4.08
C PRO A 291 6.55 -22.52 5.58
N GLU A 292 6.73 -23.61 6.33
CA GLU A 292 6.69 -23.58 7.79
C GLU A 292 7.79 -22.66 8.34
N GLN A 293 7.45 -21.82 9.31
CA GLN A 293 8.34 -20.83 9.90
C GLN A 293 8.62 -21.20 11.37
N ASP A 294 9.83 -20.95 11.88
CA ASP A 294 9.97 -20.78 13.33
C ASP A 294 9.47 -19.39 13.70
N LEU A 295 8.39 -19.28 14.50
CA LEU A 295 7.81 -17.98 14.84
C LEU A 295 8.79 -17.05 15.55
N GLU A 296 9.83 -17.55 16.23
CA GLU A 296 10.82 -16.68 16.87
C GLU A 296 11.74 -15.97 15.88
N THR A 297 11.98 -16.56 14.71
CA THR A 297 12.92 -16.05 13.70
C THR A 297 12.33 -15.97 12.30
N ALA A 298 10.99 -16.03 12.18
CA ALA A 298 10.27 -16.12 10.92
C ALA A 298 10.74 -15.04 9.93
N ASP A 299 11.00 -15.47 8.70
CA ASP A 299 11.43 -14.62 7.57
C ASP A 299 10.24 -14.19 6.70
N ALA A 300 9.09 -14.82 6.88
CA ALA A 300 7.88 -14.56 6.13
C ALA A 300 6.64 -14.93 6.95
N ALA A 301 5.47 -14.53 6.46
CA ALA A 301 4.19 -14.83 7.07
C ALA A 301 3.89 -16.35 7.05
N PRO A 302 3.61 -17.00 8.20
CA PRO A 302 3.28 -18.42 8.26
C PRO A 302 1.94 -18.72 7.58
N GLY A 303 1.68 -19.98 7.24
CA GLY A 303 0.37 -20.41 6.71
C GLY A 303 -0.70 -20.50 7.80
N LEU A 304 -1.99 -20.36 7.44
CA LEU A 304 -3.12 -20.50 8.37
C LEU A 304 -3.10 -21.83 9.12
N ALA A 305 -2.76 -22.93 8.44
CA ALA A 305 -2.63 -24.24 9.07
C ALA A 305 -1.55 -24.28 10.17
N GLN A 306 -0.45 -23.54 10.00
CA GLN A 306 0.57 -23.43 11.05
C GLN A 306 0.06 -22.57 12.21
N ILE A 307 -0.51 -21.40 11.92
CA ILE A 307 -1.12 -20.50 12.91
C ILE A 307 -2.12 -21.24 13.81
N GLN A 308 -2.96 -22.08 13.22
CA GLN A 308 -3.94 -22.88 13.96
C GLN A 308 -3.29 -23.93 14.87
N ARG A 309 -2.20 -24.58 14.43
CA ARG A 309 -1.46 -25.53 15.28
C ARG A 309 -0.79 -24.82 16.46
N GLU A 310 -0.17 -23.67 16.21
CA GLU A 310 0.49 -22.85 17.22
C GLU A 310 -0.52 -22.35 18.26
N LEU A 311 -1.69 -21.88 17.83
CA LEU A 311 -2.77 -21.46 18.74
C LEU A 311 -3.27 -22.62 19.61
N ALA A 312 -3.48 -23.81 19.02
CA ALA A 312 -3.96 -24.99 19.73
C ALA A 312 -2.97 -25.53 20.78
N ALA A 313 -1.68 -25.19 20.66
CA ALA A 313 -0.65 -25.57 21.62
C ALA A 313 -0.60 -24.64 22.86
N LEU A 314 -1.26 -23.48 22.80
CA LEU A 314 -1.30 -22.54 23.92
C LEU A 314 -2.34 -22.98 24.99
N PRO A 315 -2.06 -22.73 26.28
CA PRO A 315 -3.00 -23.07 27.34
C PRO A 315 -4.16 -22.07 27.42
N GLY A 316 -5.41 -22.54 27.48
CA GLY A 316 -6.59 -21.69 27.66
C GLY A 316 -7.87 -22.34 27.13
N GLU A 317 -8.98 -21.62 27.25
CA GLU A 317 -10.27 -21.98 26.64
C GLU A 317 -10.30 -21.46 25.20
N THR A 318 -10.43 -22.35 24.23
CA THR A 318 -10.54 -21.98 22.82
C THR A 318 -11.97 -21.60 22.46
N PHE A 319 -12.13 -20.59 21.61
CA PHE A 319 -13.41 -20.22 21.01
C PHE A 319 -13.23 -20.01 19.51
N GLU A 320 -14.31 -20.12 18.73
CA GLU A 320 -14.27 -19.91 17.29
C GLU A 320 -15.57 -19.31 16.74
N GLY A 321 -15.42 -18.46 15.74
CA GLY A 321 -16.46 -18.06 14.80
C GLY A 321 -16.15 -18.58 13.39
N THR A 322 -16.88 -18.09 12.40
CA THR A 322 -16.73 -18.48 10.99
C THR A 322 -16.61 -17.23 10.12
N SER A 323 -15.72 -17.23 9.13
CA SER A 323 -15.59 -16.14 8.16
C SER A 323 -16.68 -16.22 7.09
N VAL A 324 -16.74 -15.22 6.22
CA VAL A 324 -17.71 -15.17 5.12
C VAL A 324 -17.58 -16.37 4.16
N GLU A 325 -16.36 -16.81 3.86
CA GLU A 325 -16.11 -17.98 3.00
C GLU A 325 -16.14 -19.32 3.76
N GLY A 326 -16.37 -19.31 5.08
CA GLY A 326 -16.49 -20.53 5.88
C GLY A 326 -15.21 -21.01 6.57
N ARG A 327 -14.14 -20.19 6.61
CA ARG A 327 -12.93 -20.50 7.38
C ARG A 327 -13.17 -20.25 8.88
N PRO A 328 -12.56 -21.06 9.77
CA PRO A 328 -12.69 -20.82 11.21
C PRO A 328 -11.89 -19.59 11.63
N VAL A 329 -12.54 -18.67 12.36
CA VAL A 329 -11.89 -17.55 13.04
C VAL A 329 -11.67 -17.99 14.48
N ARG A 330 -10.45 -18.39 14.83
CA ARG A 330 -10.16 -19.02 16.12
C ARG A 330 -9.48 -18.06 17.09
N GLY A 331 -9.87 -18.15 18.36
CA GLY A 331 -9.24 -17.45 19.46
C GLY A 331 -9.03 -18.32 20.70
N LEU A 332 -8.32 -17.75 21.66
CA LEU A 332 -7.99 -18.37 22.95
C LEU A 332 -8.25 -17.36 24.07
N TYR A 333 -8.86 -17.80 25.15
CA TYR A 333 -8.97 -17.03 26.38
C TYR A 333 -8.26 -17.75 27.52
N ARG A 334 -7.32 -17.06 28.17
CA ARG A 334 -6.68 -17.48 29.41
C ARG A 334 -7.09 -16.53 30.53
N SER A 335 -7.89 -17.03 31.48
CA SER A 335 -8.23 -16.26 32.68
C SER A 335 -7.07 -16.17 33.67
N GLY A 336 -6.92 -15.02 34.32
CA GLY A 336 -5.94 -14.80 35.39
C GLY A 336 -6.39 -13.69 36.35
N SER A 337 -5.56 -13.38 37.35
CA SER A 337 -5.85 -12.35 38.36
C SER A 337 -5.43 -10.94 37.92
N ARG A 338 -4.62 -10.82 36.88
CA ARG A 338 -4.27 -9.51 36.29
C ARG A 338 -5.48 -8.92 35.56
N PRO A 339 -5.50 -7.59 35.33
CA PRO A 339 -6.48 -6.94 34.47
C PRO A 339 -6.50 -7.58 33.07
N ALA A 340 -7.69 -7.84 32.54
CA ALA A 340 -7.85 -8.49 31.25
C ALA A 340 -7.42 -7.57 30.09
N VAL A 341 -6.68 -8.14 29.14
CA VAL A 341 -6.38 -7.51 27.84
C VAL A 341 -6.87 -8.38 26.70
N LEU A 342 -7.34 -7.75 25.62
CA LEU A 342 -7.59 -8.41 24.34
C LEU A 342 -6.43 -8.09 23.40
N VAL A 343 -5.79 -9.10 22.83
CA VAL A 343 -4.79 -8.97 21.77
C VAL A 343 -5.39 -9.50 20.47
N THR A 344 -5.41 -8.69 19.41
CA THR A 344 -5.81 -9.16 18.08
C THR A 344 -4.81 -8.76 17.02
N SER A 345 -4.84 -9.48 15.90
CA SER A 345 -4.03 -9.20 14.71
C SER A 345 -4.69 -9.77 13.46
N GLY A 346 -4.21 -9.36 12.29
CA GLY A 346 -4.73 -9.85 11.01
C GLY A 346 -6.18 -9.45 10.75
N GLN A 347 -6.63 -8.32 11.32
CA GLN A 347 -7.87 -7.65 10.92
C GLN A 347 -7.79 -7.24 9.45
N HIS A 348 -6.68 -6.60 9.09
CA HIS A 348 -6.25 -6.42 7.73
C HIS A 348 -5.22 -7.49 7.40
N ALA A 349 -5.55 -8.35 6.45
CA ALA A 349 -4.84 -9.62 6.35
C ALA A 349 -3.52 -9.54 5.58
N ASN A 350 -3.27 -8.43 4.89
CA ASN A 350 -2.01 -8.09 4.22
C ASN A 350 -0.97 -7.48 5.18
N GLU A 351 -1.35 -7.13 6.42
CA GLU A 351 -0.47 -6.58 7.45
C GLU A 351 0.18 -7.73 8.25
N THR A 352 1.20 -8.35 7.66
CA THR A 352 1.54 -9.74 7.99
C THR A 352 2.51 -9.93 9.15
N SER A 353 3.18 -8.89 9.66
CA SER A 353 4.06 -9.02 10.83
C SER A 353 3.26 -9.13 12.14
N ALA A 354 2.04 -8.57 12.15
CA ALA A 354 1.16 -8.51 13.32
C ALA A 354 0.83 -9.90 13.90
N PRO A 355 0.38 -10.91 13.12
CA PRO A 355 0.14 -12.26 13.64
C PRO A 355 1.35 -12.89 14.35
N VAL A 356 2.55 -12.79 13.77
CA VAL A 356 3.76 -13.37 14.36
C VAL A 356 4.15 -12.63 15.64
N GLY A 357 4.11 -11.29 15.62
CA GLY A 357 4.42 -10.47 16.79
C GLY A 357 3.46 -10.74 17.95
N ALA A 358 2.16 -10.87 17.65
CA ALA A 358 1.14 -11.21 18.63
C ALA A 358 1.37 -12.59 19.26
N PHE A 359 1.67 -13.62 18.45
CA PHE A 359 1.99 -14.95 18.97
C PHE A 359 3.20 -14.96 19.89
N ARG A 360 4.30 -14.32 19.47
CA ARG A 360 5.54 -14.25 20.26
C ARG A 360 5.28 -13.56 21.60
N ALA A 361 4.45 -12.52 21.62
CA ALA A 361 4.10 -11.80 22.84
C ALA A 361 3.21 -12.63 23.76
N VAL A 362 2.10 -13.17 23.22
CA VAL A 362 1.15 -13.97 24.01
C VAL A 362 1.82 -15.20 24.62
N ARG A 363 2.73 -15.88 23.89
CA ARG A 363 3.54 -16.98 24.46
C ARG A 363 4.33 -16.56 25.70
N ARG A 364 4.89 -15.35 25.70
CA ARG A 364 5.66 -14.79 26.83
C ARG A 364 4.74 -14.36 27.98
N LEU A 365 3.62 -13.71 27.67
CA LEU A 365 2.63 -13.30 28.67
C LEU A 365 2.06 -14.52 29.42
N LEU A 366 1.74 -15.60 28.70
CA LEU A 366 1.19 -16.83 29.28
C LEU A 366 2.19 -17.62 30.15
N ALA A 367 3.47 -17.24 30.16
CA ALA A 367 4.43 -17.78 31.14
C ALA A 367 4.13 -17.27 32.57
N ASN A 368 3.44 -16.14 32.70
CA ASN A 368 2.89 -15.69 33.98
C ASN A 368 1.54 -16.38 34.24
N PRO A 369 1.40 -17.20 35.30
CA PRO A 369 0.13 -17.86 35.62
C PRO A 369 -1.01 -16.90 35.97
N GLU A 370 -0.70 -15.65 36.32
CA GLU A 370 -1.67 -14.61 36.64
C GLU A 370 -2.18 -13.84 35.40
N ALA A 371 -1.62 -14.10 34.20
CA ALA A 371 -1.99 -13.44 32.97
C ALA A 371 -3.47 -13.66 32.62
N ASN A 372 -4.15 -12.57 32.24
CA ASN A 372 -5.55 -12.56 31.85
C ASN A 372 -5.66 -12.01 30.42
N VAL A 373 -5.69 -12.92 29.43
CA VAL A 373 -5.49 -12.57 28.02
C VAL A 373 -6.52 -13.28 27.16
N ALA A 374 -7.28 -12.51 26.38
CA ALA A 374 -7.97 -13.00 25.21
C ALA A 374 -7.13 -12.72 23.95
N PHE A 375 -7.08 -13.67 23.03
CA PHE A 375 -6.20 -13.60 21.86
C PHE A 375 -6.88 -14.12 20.60
N ILE A 376 -6.82 -13.35 19.51
CA ILE A 376 -7.21 -13.77 18.16
C ILE A 376 -6.04 -13.49 17.20
N PRO A 377 -5.30 -14.50 16.72
CA PRO A 377 -4.11 -14.30 15.89
C PRO A 377 -4.40 -13.77 14.48
N VAL A 378 -5.53 -14.17 13.89
CA VAL A 378 -5.94 -13.74 12.55
C VAL A 378 -7.44 -13.58 12.57
N GLU A 379 -7.90 -12.32 12.53
CA GLU A 379 -9.33 -12.01 12.52
C GLU A 379 -9.97 -12.19 11.13
N ASN A 380 -9.22 -11.92 10.05
CA ASN A 380 -9.67 -12.05 8.67
C ASN A 380 -8.95 -13.20 7.93
N PRO A 381 -9.31 -14.47 8.18
CA PRO A 381 -8.66 -15.61 7.55
C PRO A 381 -8.91 -15.69 6.04
N ASP A 382 -10.03 -15.15 5.53
CA ASP A 382 -10.32 -15.14 4.10
C ASP A 382 -9.39 -14.19 3.35
N GLY A 383 -9.25 -12.96 3.86
CA GLY A 383 -8.23 -12.02 3.38
C GLY A 383 -6.83 -12.62 3.49
N TYR A 384 -6.53 -13.38 4.55
CA TYR A 384 -5.19 -13.93 4.75
C TYR A 384 -4.84 -15.02 3.73
N ALA A 385 -5.82 -15.85 3.38
CA ALA A 385 -5.70 -16.82 2.29
C ALA A 385 -5.58 -16.10 0.95
N LEU A 386 -6.39 -15.07 0.70
CA LEU A 386 -6.31 -14.25 -0.51
C LEU A 386 -4.92 -13.60 -0.67
N HIS A 387 -4.38 -12.99 0.40
CA HIS A 387 -3.03 -12.43 0.43
C HIS A 387 -1.98 -13.48 0.05
N GLY A 388 -2.08 -14.69 0.61
CA GLY A 388 -1.18 -15.79 0.28
C GLY A 388 -1.18 -16.13 -1.21
N ARG A 389 -2.35 -16.13 -1.84
CA ARG A 389 -2.52 -16.44 -3.27
C ARG A 389 -1.93 -15.34 -4.14
N LEU A 390 -2.18 -14.07 -3.80
CA LEU A 390 -1.67 -12.95 -4.59
C LEU A 390 -0.14 -12.83 -4.50
N CYS A 391 0.45 -13.23 -3.36
CA CYS A 391 1.90 -13.30 -3.19
C CYS A 391 2.59 -14.34 -4.09
N GLU A 392 1.88 -15.35 -4.62
CA GLU A 392 2.47 -16.35 -5.53
C GLU A 392 2.94 -15.71 -6.85
N GLY A 393 2.20 -14.72 -7.34
CA GLY A 393 2.53 -13.97 -8.55
C GLY A 393 3.33 -12.69 -8.28
N ASN A 394 3.00 -11.99 -7.20
CA ASN A 394 3.57 -10.69 -6.85
C ASN A 394 3.97 -10.65 -5.37
N PRO A 395 5.14 -11.21 -5.00
CA PRO A 395 5.50 -11.35 -3.60
C PRO A 395 5.80 -10.03 -2.91
N ARG A 396 5.95 -8.89 -3.60
CA ARG A 396 6.31 -7.62 -2.96
C ARG A 396 5.24 -6.54 -3.05
N HIS A 397 4.05 -6.87 -3.55
CA HIS A 397 2.97 -5.89 -3.62
C HIS A 397 2.26 -5.73 -2.27
N MET A 398 1.66 -4.56 -2.01
CA MET A 398 0.86 -4.25 -0.80
C MET A 398 -0.37 -5.14 -0.64
N HIS A 399 -0.99 -5.56 -1.76
CA HIS A 399 -2.16 -6.42 -1.79
C HIS A 399 -3.37 -5.88 -1.01
N HIS A 400 -3.74 -4.60 -1.18
CA HIS A 400 -4.95 -4.04 -0.55
C HIS A 400 -6.24 -4.81 -0.88
N ALA A 401 -6.26 -5.56 -1.99
CA ALA A 401 -7.32 -6.54 -2.30
C ALA A 401 -7.58 -7.56 -1.19
N ALA A 402 -6.57 -7.86 -0.37
CA ALA A 402 -6.63 -8.78 0.75
C ALA A 402 -6.80 -8.08 2.13
N ARG A 403 -6.90 -6.75 2.16
CA ARG A 403 -7.08 -5.98 3.40
C ARG A 403 -8.45 -6.22 4.03
N TYR A 404 -9.51 -6.18 3.23
CA TYR A 404 -10.90 -6.27 3.71
C TYR A 404 -11.42 -7.71 3.79
N THR A 405 -12.55 -7.87 4.48
CA THR A 405 -13.27 -9.16 4.57
C THR A 405 -13.79 -9.60 3.20
N SER A 406 -14.29 -10.83 3.05
CA SER A 406 -14.87 -11.25 1.75
C SER A 406 -16.20 -10.58 1.38
N ARG A 407 -16.79 -9.82 2.31
CA ARG A 407 -17.86 -8.87 2.00
C ARG A 407 -17.33 -7.54 1.43
N GLY A 408 -16.02 -7.32 1.48
CA GLY A 408 -15.34 -6.11 1.01
C GLY A 408 -15.46 -4.89 1.93
N ASN A 409 -15.98 -5.07 3.16
CA ASN A 409 -15.91 -4.03 4.18
C ASN A 409 -14.65 -4.16 5.04
N ASP A 410 -14.27 -3.03 5.60
CA ASP A 410 -13.34 -2.98 6.71
C ASP A 410 -13.94 -3.68 7.94
N LEU A 411 -13.21 -4.63 8.52
CA LEU A 411 -13.71 -5.47 9.62
C LEU A 411 -14.10 -4.61 10.84
N GLU A 412 -13.37 -3.53 11.10
CA GLU A 412 -13.63 -2.58 12.20
C GLU A 412 -14.96 -1.82 12.06
N PHE A 413 -15.48 -1.72 10.83
CA PHE A 413 -16.74 -1.07 10.50
C PHE A 413 -17.84 -2.07 10.14
N GLY A 414 -17.56 -3.38 10.30
CA GLY A 414 -18.56 -4.41 10.15
C GLY A 414 -19.73 -4.19 11.10
N LYS A 415 -20.96 -4.46 10.63
CA LYS A 415 -22.11 -4.58 11.52
C LYS A 415 -21.77 -5.60 12.60
N SER A 416 -22.23 -5.40 13.83
CA SER A 416 -22.00 -6.29 14.99
C SER A 416 -22.67 -7.67 14.87
N ASP A 417 -22.78 -8.20 13.66
CA ASP A 417 -23.30 -9.51 13.32
C ASP A 417 -22.46 -10.58 14.02
N GLN A 418 -23.13 -11.42 14.80
CA GLN A 418 -22.50 -12.50 15.56
C GLN A 418 -21.96 -13.62 14.64
N HIS A 419 -22.32 -13.64 13.36
CA HIS A 419 -22.06 -14.78 12.48
C HIS A 419 -20.72 -14.73 11.73
N PHE A 420 -20.03 -13.59 11.70
CA PHE A 420 -18.82 -13.39 10.90
C PHE A 420 -17.61 -12.94 11.74
N GLU A 421 -16.54 -12.45 11.11
CA GLU A 421 -15.23 -12.22 11.72
C GLU A 421 -15.32 -11.36 13.00
N ILE A 422 -16.03 -10.23 12.93
CA ILE A 422 -16.24 -9.31 14.06
C ILE A 422 -16.97 -9.97 15.25
N GLY A 423 -17.80 -10.99 15.01
CA GLY A 423 -18.48 -11.76 16.04
C GLY A 423 -17.50 -12.44 17.00
N THR A 424 -16.38 -12.93 16.48
CA THR A 424 -15.33 -13.58 17.27
C THR A 424 -14.63 -12.60 18.21
N ARG A 425 -14.36 -11.38 17.75
CA ARG A 425 -13.82 -10.29 18.60
C ARG A 425 -14.79 -9.93 19.71
N ASN A 426 -16.07 -9.78 19.39
CA ASN A 426 -17.10 -9.47 20.38
C ASN A 426 -17.22 -10.58 21.44
N GLN A 427 -17.15 -11.84 21.03
CA GLN A 427 -17.11 -12.97 21.96
C GLN A 427 -15.89 -12.89 22.89
N ALA A 428 -14.70 -12.59 22.35
CA ALA A 428 -13.48 -12.43 23.13
C ALA A 428 -13.59 -11.32 24.19
N LEU A 429 -14.19 -10.18 23.83
CA LEU A 429 -14.46 -9.08 24.75
C LEU A 429 -15.45 -9.47 25.86
N VAL A 430 -16.54 -10.16 25.50
CA VAL A 430 -17.53 -10.64 26.48
C VAL A 430 -16.93 -11.65 27.45
N MET A 431 -16.11 -12.59 26.95
CA MET A 431 -15.48 -13.63 27.77
C MET A 431 -14.45 -13.07 28.74
N SER A 432 -13.64 -12.11 28.29
CA SER A 432 -12.52 -11.56 29.07
C SER A 432 -12.89 -10.36 29.94
N GLY A 433 -13.89 -9.57 29.53
CA GLY A 433 -14.17 -8.27 30.14
C GLY A 433 -13.03 -7.25 29.93
N ALA A 434 -12.17 -7.46 28.94
CA ALA A 434 -11.01 -6.61 28.68
C ALA A 434 -11.41 -5.15 28.41
N GLN A 435 -10.74 -4.21 29.08
CA GLN A 435 -10.91 -2.77 28.87
C GLN A 435 -9.79 -2.16 28.02
N LEU A 436 -8.71 -2.91 27.80
CA LEU A 436 -7.65 -2.59 26.85
C LEU A 436 -7.67 -3.62 25.70
N HIS A 437 -7.88 -3.11 24.49
CA HIS A 437 -7.69 -3.86 23.24
C HIS A 437 -6.38 -3.43 22.59
N ILE A 438 -5.45 -4.36 22.42
CA ILE A 438 -4.19 -4.18 21.70
C ILE A 438 -4.39 -4.80 20.32
N ASN A 439 -4.62 -3.97 19.31
CA ASN A 439 -4.95 -4.36 17.95
C ASN A 439 -3.75 -4.14 17.03
N LEU A 440 -3.11 -5.22 16.60
CA LEU A 440 -1.88 -5.12 15.84
C LEU A 440 -2.17 -4.96 14.36
N HIS A 441 -1.63 -3.88 13.80
CA HIS A 441 -1.76 -3.46 12.42
C HIS A 441 -0.41 -3.13 11.80
N GLY A 442 -0.46 -2.92 10.49
CA GLY A 442 0.60 -2.39 9.66
C GLY A 442 0.05 -1.58 8.49
N TYR A 443 0.93 -1.14 7.60
CA TYR A 443 0.58 -0.28 6.47
C TYR A 443 1.64 -0.39 5.36
N PRO A 444 1.46 0.27 4.20
CA PRO A 444 2.40 0.18 3.07
C PRO A 444 3.87 0.30 3.49
N ALA A 445 4.67 -0.71 3.13
CA ALA A 445 6.12 -0.73 3.40
C ALA A 445 6.92 0.14 2.43
N HIS A 446 6.30 0.49 1.31
CA HIS A 446 6.80 1.33 0.23
C HIS A 446 5.70 2.25 -0.32
N GLU A 447 6.03 3.11 -1.27
CA GLU A 447 5.10 4.15 -1.73
C GLU A 447 3.81 3.59 -2.36
N TRP A 448 2.66 4.04 -1.85
CA TRP A 448 1.35 3.73 -2.42
C TRP A 448 0.94 4.77 -3.46
N THR A 449 0.79 4.33 -4.72
CA THR A 449 0.52 5.20 -5.88
C THR A 449 -0.71 4.74 -6.69
N ARG A 450 -1.39 5.71 -7.30
CA ARG A 450 -2.58 5.54 -8.16
C ARG A 450 -2.51 6.45 -9.41
N PRO A 451 -1.59 6.18 -10.35
CA PRO A 451 -1.26 7.08 -11.46
C PRO A 451 -2.46 7.46 -12.34
N PHE A 452 -3.46 6.58 -12.47
CA PHE A 452 -4.60 6.81 -13.36
C PHE A 452 -5.76 7.58 -12.71
N THR A 453 -5.69 7.82 -11.40
CA THR A 453 -6.68 8.60 -10.64
C THR A 453 -6.06 9.67 -9.74
N GLY A 454 -5.14 10.49 -10.29
CA GLY A 454 -4.57 11.64 -9.58
C GLY A 454 -3.28 11.38 -8.79
N TYR A 455 -2.67 10.21 -8.96
CA TYR A 455 -1.43 9.75 -8.33
C TYR A 455 -1.52 9.45 -6.83
N LEU A 456 -2.05 10.38 -6.04
CA LEU A 456 -2.27 10.19 -4.62
C LEU A 456 -3.58 9.43 -4.36
N PRO A 457 -3.60 8.47 -3.43
CA PRO A 457 -4.83 7.77 -3.06
C PRO A 457 -5.77 8.72 -2.31
N ARG A 458 -6.91 9.04 -2.94
CA ARG A 458 -7.91 9.96 -2.41
C ARG A 458 -8.39 9.53 -1.02
N GLY A 459 -8.28 10.42 -0.04
CA GLY A 459 -8.65 10.16 1.36
C GLY A 459 -7.64 9.33 2.15
N PHE A 460 -6.56 8.88 1.52
CA PHE A 460 -5.47 8.14 2.15
C PHE A 460 -4.11 8.79 1.86
N GLU A 461 -4.08 10.06 1.48
CA GLU A 461 -2.86 10.74 1.02
C GLU A 461 -1.73 10.69 2.07
N LEU A 462 -2.08 10.74 3.36
CA LEU A 462 -1.14 10.63 4.47
C LEU A 462 -0.49 9.24 4.61
N TRP A 463 -1.06 8.20 3.98
CA TRP A 463 -0.56 6.81 4.01
C TRP A 463 0.32 6.47 2.81
N SER A 464 0.42 7.38 1.83
CA SER A 464 1.16 7.13 0.59
C SER A 464 2.65 6.89 0.80
N ILE A 465 3.24 7.46 1.87
CA ILE A 465 4.68 7.41 2.13
C ILE A 465 4.96 6.78 3.50
N PRO A 466 5.84 5.75 3.59
CA PRO A 466 6.33 5.18 4.84
C PRO A 466 6.91 6.21 5.81
N LYS A 467 6.51 6.15 7.08
CA LYS A 467 6.80 7.13 8.15
C LYS A 467 7.21 6.50 9.49
N GLY A 468 7.75 5.29 9.43
CA GLY A 468 8.22 4.51 10.57
C GLY A 468 7.11 3.74 11.27
N PHE A 469 7.46 3.07 12.36
CA PHE A 469 6.51 2.45 13.27
C PHE A 469 5.84 3.51 14.15
N PHE A 470 4.52 3.54 14.19
CA PHE A 470 3.78 4.49 15.03
C PHE A 470 2.61 3.83 15.78
N LEU A 471 2.08 4.56 16.76
CA LEU A 471 0.98 4.09 17.59
C LEU A 471 -0.23 4.99 17.44
N ILE A 472 -1.42 4.40 17.40
CA ILE A 472 -2.69 5.11 17.53
C ILE A 472 -3.35 4.66 18.84
N MET A 473 -3.70 5.61 19.70
CA MET A 473 -4.47 5.36 20.91
C MET A 473 -5.87 5.95 20.75
N ARG A 474 -6.86 5.09 20.58
CA ARG A 474 -8.28 5.46 20.67
C ARG A 474 -8.76 5.25 22.09
N HIS A 475 -9.45 6.23 22.64
CA HIS A 475 -9.94 6.14 24.01
C HIS A 475 -11.31 6.77 24.20
N HIS A 476 -12.09 6.26 25.14
CA HIS A 476 -13.31 6.96 25.57
C HIS A 476 -12.92 8.28 26.25
N PRO A 477 -13.75 9.34 26.16
CA PRO A 477 -13.40 10.66 26.71
C PRO A 477 -13.02 10.64 28.20
N SER A 478 -13.67 9.81 29.01
CA SER A 478 -13.39 9.66 30.45
C SER A 478 -12.05 8.96 30.77
N TRP A 479 -11.41 8.36 29.77
CA TRP A 479 -10.15 7.63 29.90
C TRP A 479 -8.93 8.42 29.40
N ALA A 480 -9.08 9.69 29.04
CA ALA A 480 -8.01 10.48 28.41
C ALA A 480 -6.68 10.48 29.18
N GLN A 481 -6.72 10.65 30.51
CA GLN A 481 -5.50 10.64 31.33
C GLN A 481 -4.85 9.25 31.38
N THR A 482 -5.67 8.20 31.48
CA THR A 482 -5.20 6.81 31.44
C THR A 482 -4.57 6.49 30.09
N ALA A 483 -5.20 6.90 28.99
CA ALA A 483 -4.69 6.72 27.63
C ALA A 483 -3.32 7.39 27.42
N ARG A 484 -3.16 8.64 27.88
CA ARG A 484 -1.88 9.35 27.82
C ARG A 484 -0.79 8.63 28.61
N THR A 485 -1.10 8.26 29.86
CA THR A 485 -0.16 7.57 30.75
C THR A 485 0.27 6.22 30.17
N LEU A 486 -0.67 5.48 29.58
CA LEU A 486 -0.39 4.20 28.92
C LEU A 486 0.55 4.38 27.73
N ILE A 487 0.30 5.36 26.84
CA ILE A 487 1.17 5.61 25.68
C ILE A 487 2.58 6.02 26.08
N GLU A 488 2.74 6.88 27.08
CA GLU A 488 4.05 7.28 27.58
C GLU A 488 4.83 6.08 28.16
N ALA A 489 4.15 5.18 28.87
CA ALA A 489 4.75 3.96 29.39
C ALA A 489 5.12 2.95 28.28
N VAL A 490 4.24 2.75 27.30
CA VAL A 490 4.46 1.83 26.16
C VAL A 490 5.65 2.30 25.32
N THR A 491 5.66 3.57 24.91
CA THR A 491 6.76 4.14 24.10
C THR A 491 8.08 4.14 24.87
N LYS A 492 8.06 4.32 26.19
CA LYS A 492 9.25 4.14 27.02
C LYS A 492 9.74 2.69 27.01
N GLY A 493 8.85 1.70 27.11
CA GLY A 493 9.20 0.29 26.97
C GLY A 493 9.82 -0.02 25.60
N LEU A 494 9.27 0.57 24.54
CA LEU A 494 9.76 0.40 23.17
C LEU A 494 11.15 1.01 22.92
N SER A 495 11.58 1.98 23.72
CA SER A 495 12.96 2.52 23.63
C SER A 495 14.05 1.46 23.85
N ALA A 496 13.70 0.32 24.45
CA ALA A 496 14.60 -0.82 24.63
C ALA A 496 14.74 -1.71 23.38
N VAL A 497 13.90 -1.53 22.35
CA VAL A 497 13.97 -2.33 21.11
C VAL A 497 15.15 -1.84 20.26
N PRO A 498 16.18 -2.68 20.01
CA PRO A 498 17.34 -2.26 19.23
C PRO A 498 16.94 -1.81 17.82
N GLY A 499 17.43 -0.63 17.41
CA GLY A 499 17.23 -0.09 16.06
C GLY A 499 15.92 0.69 15.84
N LEU A 500 14.90 0.56 16.70
CA LEU A 500 13.58 1.20 16.50
C LEU A 500 13.64 2.73 16.43
N ALA A 501 14.35 3.36 17.35
CA ALA A 501 14.47 4.81 17.37
C ALA A 501 15.18 5.36 16.11
N GLU A 502 16.22 4.66 15.63
CA GLU A 502 16.93 5.03 14.40
C GLU A 502 16.07 4.81 13.16
N PHE A 503 15.39 3.66 13.08
CA PHE A 503 14.44 3.33 12.02
C PHE A 503 13.36 4.40 11.86
N ASN A 504 12.71 4.77 12.97
CA ASN A 504 11.67 5.81 12.98
C ASN A 504 12.23 7.17 12.55
N ARG A 505 13.36 7.60 13.13
CA ARG A 505 13.96 8.90 12.78
C ARG A 505 14.26 8.99 11.28
N ARG A 506 14.84 7.93 10.70
CA ARG A 506 15.15 7.87 9.27
C ARG A 506 13.90 7.97 8.40
N GLN A 507 12.87 7.17 8.67
CA GLN A 507 11.65 7.21 7.84
C GLN A 507 10.89 8.53 8.00
N ILE A 508 10.80 9.09 9.22
CA ILE A 508 10.14 10.38 9.46
C ILE A 508 10.85 11.51 8.71
N GLU A 509 12.18 11.52 8.69
CA GLU A 509 12.98 12.52 7.98
C GLU A 509 12.71 12.46 6.47
N ILE A 510 12.82 11.28 5.86
CA ILE A 510 12.56 11.11 4.42
C ILE A 510 11.09 11.41 4.08
N CYS A 511 10.14 10.95 4.90
CA CYS A 511 8.71 11.22 4.72
C CYS A 511 8.44 12.74 4.75
N ALA A 512 9.02 13.47 5.71
CA ALA A 512 8.80 14.90 5.85
C ALA A 512 9.29 15.71 4.65
N ILE A 513 10.38 15.28 4.00
CA ILE A 513 10.90 15.92 2.79
C ILE A 513 9.88 15.86 1.65
N HIS A 514 9.14 14.76 1.53
CA HIS A 514 8.24 14.50 0.38
C HIS A 514 6.74 14.66 0.69
N SER A 515 6.36 14.88 1.94
CA SER A 515 4.96 15.06 2.36
C SER A 515 4.63 16.47 2.86
N GLY A 516 5.63 17.37 2.94
CA GLY A 516 5.43 18.76 3.37
C GLY A 516 5.36 18.96 4.89
N GLY A 517 5.70 17.95 5.70
CA GLY A 517 5.80 18.09 7.16
C GLY A 517 5.84 16.79 7.95
N LYS A 518 5.93 16.91 9.29
CA LYS A 518 5.86 15.76 10.21
C LYS A 518 4.39 15.50 10.61
N PRO A 519 3.86 14.27 10.45
CA PRO A 519 2.43 14.04 10.59
C PRO A 519 1.91 13.91 12.04
N TYR A 520 2.72 13.52 13.03
CA TYR A 520 2.26 13.17 14.39
C TYR A 520 3.16 13.70 15.53
N GLU A 521 2.61 13.71 16.77
CA GLU A 521 3.39 13.94 18.00
C GLU A 521 4.43 12.82 18.16
N ILE A 522 5.67 13.15 18.54
CA ILE A 522 6.72 12.14 18.78
C ILE A 522 6.93 12.00 20.29
N ILE A 523 6.70 10.80 20.82
CA ILE A 523 6.91 10.44 22.22
C ILE A 523 7.95 9.33 22.27
N ASN A 524 9.11 9.58 22.88
CA ASN A 524 10.24 8.63 22.97
C ASN A 524 10.63 8.01 21.60
N ASP A 525 10.85 8.85 20.57
CA ASP A 525 11.16 8.45 19.18
C ASP A 525 10.04 7.65 18.45
N VAL A 526 8.84 7.53 19.03
CA VAL A 526 7.68 6.87 18.40
C VAL A 526 6.61 7.91 18.06
N PRO A 527 6.21 8.07 16.79
CA PRO A 527 5.06 8.88 16.43
C PRO A 527 3.78 8.32 17.06
N CYS A 528 2.93 9.20 17.57
CA CYS A 528 1.73 8.84 18.32
C CYS A 528 0.55 9.70 17.88
N LEU A 529 -0.60 9.07 17.64
CA LEU A 529 -1.89 9.72 17.46
C LEU A 529 -2.83 9.32 18.60
N ILE A 530 -3.13 10.25 19.50
CA ILE A 530 -4.05 10.01 20.63
C ILE A 530 -5.37 10.72 20.32
N THR A 531 -6.49 10.00 20.32
CA THR A 531 -7.79 10.57 19.94
C THR A 531 -8.92 9.98 20.76
N ALA A 532 -9.82 10.85 21.21
CA ALA A 532 -11.04 10.44 21.90
C ALA A 532 -12.10 9.95 20.90
N GLU A 533 -12.68 8.77 21.15
CA GLU A 533 -13.75 8.17 20.35
C GLU A 533 -14.58 7.21 21.23
N GLU A 534 -15.91 7.22 21.10
CA GLU A 534 -16.82 6.36 21.89
C GLU A 534 -17.31 5.11 21.13
N ARG A 535 -16.97 4.99 19.84
CA ARG A 535 -17.45 3.90 18.97
C ARG A 535 -16.88 2.53 19.36
N HIS A 536 -15.66 2.50 19.88
CA HIS A 536 -14.98 1.26 20.24
C HIS A 536 -15.60 0.61 21.49
N PRO A 537 -15.77 -0.72 21.52
CA PRO A 537 -16.37 -1.41 22.66
C PRO A 537 -15.48 -1.38 23.91
N SER A 538 -14.15 -1.38 23.75
CA SER A 538 -13.18 -1.20 24.83
C SER A 538 -12.89 0.29 25.08
N PRO A 539 -12.78 0.73 26.35
CA PRO A 539 -12.43 2.12 26.67
C PRO A 539 -11.06 2.57 26.18
N LEU A 540 -10.12 1.64 26.03
CA LEU A 540 -8.79 1.87 25.46
C LEU A 540 -8.57 0.89 24.29
N THR A 541 -8.15 1.43 23.15
CA THR A 541 -7.72 0.64 21.99
C THR A 541 -6.37 1.16 21.52
N LEU A 542 -5.32 0.37 21.75
CA LEU A 542 -3.96 0.62 21.26
C LEU A 542 -3.81 -0.09 19.91
N ILE A 543 -3.52 0.69 18.87
CA ILE A 543 -3.31 0.21 17.51
C ILE A 543 -1.84 0.45 17.15
N THR A 544 -1.20 -0.57 16.60
CA THR A 544 0.18 -0.48 16.11
C THR A 544 0.19 -0.26 14.62
N GLU A 545 1.13 0.49 14.06
CA GLU A 545 1.22 0.68 12.62
C GLU A 545 2.69 0.51 12.20
N PHE A 546 3.04 -0.68 11.71
CA PHE A 546 4.37 -0.97 11.15
C PHE A 546 4.31 -0.97 9.62
N PRO A 547 5.27 -0.36 8.90
CA PRO A 547 5.33 -0.45 7.43
C PRO A 547 5.70 -1.89 7.00
N ASP A 548 4.71 -2.78 6.90
CA ASP A 548 4.90 -4.23 6.79
C ASP A 548 4.05 -4.93 5.73
N GLU A 549 3.27 -4.18 4.94
CA GLU A 549 2.48 -4.74 3.84
C GLU A 549 3.42 -5.38 2.81
N THR A 550 3.62 -6.69 3.02
CA THR A 550 4.45 -7.64 2.29
C THR A 550 5.96 -7.40 2.30
N ILE A 551 6.57 -7.46 3.49
CA ILE A 551 8.04 -7.50 3.69
C ILE A 551 8.54 -8.89 4.09
N TYR A 552 9.85 -9.14 3.94
CA TYR A 552 10.50 -10.42 4.24
C TYR A 552 11.83 -10.26 4.99
N GLY A 553 12.40 -11.39 5.41
CA GLY A 553 13.77 -11.46 5.90
C GLY A 553 13.99 -10.70 7.21
N ASP A 554 15.09 -9.95 7.26
CA ASP A 554 15.45 -9.12 8.43
C ASP A 554 14.41 -8.04 8.71
N ALA A 555 13.83 -7.42 7.69
CA ALA A 555 12.78 -6.42 7.86
C ALA A 555 11.54 -7.02 8.52
N TYR A 556 11.13 -8.21 8.06
CA TYR A 556 10.00 -8.94 8.67
C TYR A 556 10.29 -9.36 10.11
N ARG A 557 11.50 -9.86 10.40
CA ARG A 557 11.96 -10.16 11.77
C ARG A 557 11.92 -8.95 12.68
N PHE A 558 12.38 -7.82 12.18
CA PHE A 558 12.39 -6.58 12.92
C PHE A 558 10.96 -6.11 13.21
N ALA A 559 10.08 -6.12 12.21
CA ALA A 559 8.67 -5.77 12.35
C ALA A 559 7.97 -6.60 13.43
N HIS A 560 8.03 -7.93 13.34
CA HIS A 560 7.35 -8.78 14.33
C HIS A 560 8.02 -8.74 15.73
N THR A 561 9.28 -8.30 15.82
CA THR A 561 9.94 -8.00 17.11
C THR A 561 9.39 -6.73 17.75
N VAL A 562 9.18 -5.68 16.96
CA VAL A 562 8.57 -4.42 17.44
C VAL A 562 7.12 -4.68 17.88
N GLN A 563 6.34 -5.38 17.06
CA GLN A 563 4.97 -5.78 17.38
C GLN A 563 4.89 -6.56 18.71
N MET A 564 5.77 -7.56 18.87
CA MET A 564 5.87 -8.34 20.11
C MET A 564 6.17 -7.45 21.31
N ALA A 565 7.16 -6.57 21.19
CA ALA A 565 7.56 -5.68 22.27
C ALA A 565 6.44 -4.70 22.66
N THR A 566 5.64 -4.24 21.70
CA THR A 566 4.49 -3.36 21.97
C THR A 566 3.43 -4.05 22.82
N VAL A 567 3.06 -5.30 22.49
CA VAL A 567 2.07 -6.06 23.27
C VAL A 567 2.55 -6.26 24.71
N ILE A 568 3.81 -6.66 24.90
CA ILE A 568 4.38 -6.88 26.23
C ILE A 568 4.40 -5.57 27.03
N ALA A 569 4.90 -4.48 26.44
CA ALA A 569 4.96 -3.18 27.11
C ALA A 569 3.57 -2.64 27.47
N ALA A 570 2.56 -2.87 26.61
CA ALA A 570 1.19 -2.44 26.85
C ALA A 570 0.51 -3.23 27.97
N GLU A 571 0.65 -4.55 27.99
CA GLU A 571 0.11 -5.38 29.07
C GLU A 571 0.76 -5.03 30.42
N GLU A 572 2.09 -4.90 30.45
CA GLU A 572 2.83 -4.58 31.68
C GLU A 572 2.44 -3.19 32.24
N ALA A 573 2.40 -2.18 31.37
CA ALA A 573 2.00 -0.83 31.74
C ALA A 573 0.56 -0.79 32.24
N TYR A 574 -0.36 -1.42 31.51
CA TYR A 574 -1.78 -1.44 31.86
C TYR A 574 -2.03 -2.15 33.20
N ALA A 575 -1.41 -3.32 33.40
CA ALA A 575 -1.53 -4.04 34.65
C ALA A 575 -0.96 -3.24 35.84
N SER A 576 0.20 -2.60 35.67
CA SER A 576 0.77 -1.74 36.71
C SER A 576 -0.18 -0.60 37.06
N MET A 577 -0.80 0.05 36.07
CA MET A 577 -1.72 1.16 36.29
C MET A 577 -2.97 0.71 37.05
N MET A 578 -3.62 -0.35 36.57
CA MET A 578 -4.90 -0.81 37.12
C MET A 578 -4.78 -1.53 38.48
N MET A 579 -3.62 -2.08 38.82
CA MET A 579 -3.38 -2.66 40.15
C MET A 579 -3.00 -1.62 41.22
N THR A 580 -2.63 -0.40 40.80
CA THR A 580 -2.29 0.73 41.70
C THR A 580 -3.42 1.74 41.86
N ALA A 581 -4.43 1.69 40.99
CA ALA A 581 -5.66 2.48 41.06
C ALA A 581 -6.68 1.85 42.02
#